data_AF-A0A7C7LJC7-F1
#
_entry.id   AF-A0A7C7LJC7-F1
#
_cell.length_a   1.000
_cell.length_b   1.000
_cell.length_c   1.000
_cell.angle_alpha   90.00
_cell.angle_beta   90.00
_cell.angle_gamma   90.00
#
_symmetry.space_group_name_H-M   'P 1'
#
loop_
_entity.id
_entity.type
_entity.pdbx_description
1 polymer ?
#
loop_
_entity_poly.entity_id
_entity_poly.type
_entity_poly.pdbx_seq_one_letter_code
_entity_poly.pdbx_strand_id
1 'polypeptide(L)'
;YASVTRAQGLCLGGGAELALATDWIVASPKMMIGFPETGIGIFPGLGGTQRLPRRIGLPLAKYLLYTGQLLNAKQALEIGLVDAVSPFAELDATCLEWAQKTDYRQTEIEDIKPHNNWTEIWNFFDNNTIDQILSGEADALGNAMLEKAIHKMGQKSYHALKMCEVLLHEGAPLPLKHALELESRDLQTAFEHADALEGLSALLDGRRPQFEQVASV
;
A
#
# COMPACT_ATOMS: atom_id res chain seq x y z
N TYR A 1 20.55 -17.37 -3.82
CA TYR A 1 19.95 -16.57 -4.91
C TYR A 1 18.99 -15.60 -4.28
N ALA A 2 18.90 -14.38 -4.80
CA ALA A 2 17.88 -13.44 -4.39
C ALA A 2 16.48 -14.00 -4.73
N SER A 3 15.50 -13.70 -3.90
CA SER A 3 14.10 -14.03 -4.14
C SER A 3 13.49 -13.03 -5.13
N VAL A 4 12.78 -13.52 -6.15
CA VAL A 4 12.21 -12.67 -7.20
C VAL A 4 10.73 -12.98 -7.36
N THR A 5 9.90 -11.95 -7.25
CA THR A 5 8.51 -12.00 -7.65
C THR A 5 8.37 -11.75 -9.15
N ARG A 6 7.72 -12.71 -9.82
CA ARG A 6 7.26 -12.58 -11.21
C ARG A 6 5.82 -12.07 -11.23
N ALA A 7 5.61 -10.78 -11.49
CA ALA A 7 4.29 -10.15 -11.38
C ALA A 7 3.59 -9.97 -12.75
N GLN A 8 2.43 -10.60 -12.93
CA GLN A 8 1.59 -10.51 -14.13
C GLN A 8 0.11 -10.45 -13.75
N GLY A 9 -0.64 -9.54 -14.37
CA GLY A 9 -2.06 -9.36 -14.07
C GLY A 9 -2.28 -8.67 -12.72
N LEU A 10 -3.29 -9.10 -11.96
CA LEU A 10 -3.64 -8.49 -10.68
C LEU A 10 -2.73 -9.01 -9.55
N CYS A 11 -2.00 -8.11 -8.93
CA CYS A 11 -1.19 -8.34 -7.74
C CYS A 11 -1.80 -7.54 -6.58
N LEU A 12 -2.82 -8.09 -5.91
CA LEU A 12 -3.63 -7.35 -4.95
C LEU A 12 -3.54 -7.95 -3.55
N GLY A 13 -3.60 -7.07 -2.55
CA GLY A 13 -3.61 -7.42 -1.14
C GLY A 13 -2.52 -8.40 -0.76
N GLY A 14 -2.86 -9.56 -0.21
CA GLY A 14 -1.86 -10.58 0.16
C GLY A 14 -0.90 -10.99 -0.97
N GLY A 15 -1.31 -10.92 -2.25
CA GLY A 15 -0.41 -11.13 -3.38
C GLY A 15 0.61 -9.99 -3.56
N ALA A 16 0.18 -8.74 -3.33
CA ALA A 16 1.06 -7.58 -3.31
C ALA A 16 2.01 -7.60 -2.12
N GLU A 17 1.52 -8.00 -0.94
CA GLU A 17 2.33 -8.12 0.27
C GLU A 17 3.37 -9.25 0.17
N LEU A 18 2.99 -10.38 -0.45
CA LEU A 18 3.95 -11.42 -0.79
C LEU A 18 5.03 -10.90 -1.75
N ALA A 19 4.65 -10.07 -2.73
CA ALA A 19 5.61 -9.44 -3.63
C ALA A 19 6.61 -8.55 -2.86
N LEU A 20 6.10 -7.74 -1.93
CA LEU A 20 6.93 -6.90 -1.06
C LEU A 20 7.90 -7.68 -0.18
N ALA A 21 7.60 -8.94 0.14
CA ALA A 21 8.47 -9.80 0.95
C ALA A 21 9.66 -10.37 0.17
N THR A 22 9.69 -10.24 -1.16
CA THR A 22 10.83 -10.65 -1.99
C THR A 22 11.85 -9.55 -2.18
N ASP A 23 13.07 -9.92 -2.56
CA ASP A 23 14.14 -8.96 -2.85
C ASP A 23 13.75 -8.08 -4.05
N TRP A 24 13.29 -8.72 -5.12
CA TRP A 24 13.02 -8.07 -6.40
C TRP A 24 11.64 -8.38 -6.94
N ILE A 25 10.99 -7.39 -7.54
CA ILE A 25 9.69 -7.52 -8.21
C ILE A 25 9.87 -7.15 -9.68
N VAL A 26 9.76 -8.15 -10.56
CA VAL A 26 9.80 -7.97 -12.01
C VAL A 26 8.39 -8.11 -12.55
N ALA A 27 7.91 -7.08 -13.24
CA ALA A 27 6.54 -6.98 -13.70
C ALA A 27 6.39 -7.09 -15.22
N SER A 28 5.26 -7.63 -15.67
CA SER A 28 4.80 -7.45 -17.05
C SER A 28 4.16 -6.07 -17.27
N PRO A 29 4.02 -5.58 -18.51
CA PRO A 29 3.27 -4.35 -18.80
C PRO A 29 1.79 -4.39 -18.39
N LYS A 30 1.21 -5.59 -18.25
CA LYS A 30 -0.20 -5.81 -17.86
C LYS A 30 -0.39 -5.97 -16.35
N MET A 31 0.68 -5.85 -15.57
CA MET A 31 0.58 -5.93 -14.11
C MET A 31 -0.15 -4.70 -13.56
N MET A 32 -1.03 -4.94 -12.59
CA MET A 32 -1.57 -3.92 -11.70
C MET A 32 -1.37 -4.35 -10.24
N ILE A 33 -0.93 -3.43 -9.39
CA ILE A 33 -0.63 -3.67 -7.98
C ILE A 33 -1.42 -2.71 -7.08
N GLY A 34 -1.88 -3.19 -5.92
CA GLY A 34 -2.55 -2.35 -4.93
C GLY A 34 -2.98 -3.09 -3.67
N PHE A 35 -3.40 -2.31 -2.68
CA PHE A 35 -3.69 -2.75 -1.31
C PHE A 35 -5.13 -2.34 -0.92
N PRO A 36 -6.15 -3.13 -1.30
CA PRO A 36 -7.56 -2.74 -1.17
C PRO A 36 -8.16 -2.95 0.24
N GLU A 37 -7.38 -3.45 1.20
CA GLU A 37 -7.81 -3.93 2.53
C GLU A 37 -8.70 -2.95 3.29
N THR A 38 -8.36 -1.67 3.28
CA THR A 38 -9.15 -0.63 3.97
C THR A 38 -10.57 -0.50 3.43
N GLY A 39 -10.81 -0.97 2.20
CA GLY A 39 -12.13 -1.05 1.58
C GLY A 39 -12.95 -2.26 2.01
N ILE A 40 -12.37 -3.21 2.75
CA ILE A 40 -13.05 -4.38 3.33
C ILE A 40 -12.93 -4.42 4.87
N GLY A 41 -12.63 -3.28 5.49
CA GLY A 41 -12.66 -3.15 6.95
C GLY A 41 -11.42 -3.65 7.69
N ILE A 42 -10.33 -3.96 6.99
CA ILE A 42 -9.06 -4.39 7.59
C ILE A 42 -7.89 -3.57 7.05
N PHE A 43 -6.68 -3.78 7.58
CA PHE A 43 -5.45 -3.18 7.05
C PHE A 43 -4.57 -4.22 6.35
N PRO A 44 -3.60 -3.81 5.51
CA PRO A 44 -2.62 -4.71 4.89
C PRO A 44 -1.67 -5.28 5.95
N GLY A 45 -1.94 -6.51 6.42
CA GLY A 45 -1.31 -7.09 7.60
C GLY A 45 -0.37 -8.28 7.35
N LEU A 46 0.04 -8.54 6.11
CA LEU A 46 1.07 -9.53 5.75
C LEU A 46 2.41 -8.86 5.46
N GLY A 47 2.65 -7.72 6.10
CA GLY A 47 3.82 -6.87 5.96
C GLY A 47 3.61 -5.63 5.13
N GLY A 48 2.40 -5.38 4.62
CA GLY A 48 2.12 -4.24 3.75
C GLY A 48 2.35 -2.90 4.44
N THR A 49 1.93 -2.75 5.70
CA THR A 49 2.18 -1.51 6.45
C THR A 49 3.66 -1.30 6.75
N GLN A 50 4.48 -2.35 6.72
CA GLN A 50 5.88 -2.26 7.14
C GLN A 50 6.86 -2.24 5.96
N ARG A 51 6.67 -3.10 4.96
CA ARG A 51 7.58 -3.22 3.82
C ARG A 51 7.34 -2.14 2.77
N LEU A 52 6.09 -1.71 2.57
CA LEU A 52 5.78 -0.67 1.59
C LEU A 52 6.46 0.68 1.87
N PRO A 53 6.40 1.27 3.09
CA PRO A 53 7.08 2.55 3.35
C PRO A 53 8.60 2.46 3.21
N ARG A 54 9.21 1.30 3.50
CA ARG A 54 10.63 1.02 3.24
C ARG A 54 10.96 0.87 1.75
N ARG A 55 9.94 0.65 0.92
CA ARG A 55 10.10 0.48 -0.53
C ARG A 55 9.95 1.78 -1.30
N ILE A 56 8.92 2.56 -0.98
CA ILE A 56 8.51 3.74 -1.75
C ILE A 56 8.40 5.03 -0.92
N GLY A 57 8.81 4.99 0.34
CA GLY A 57 8.66 6.10 1.27
C GLY A 57 7.29 6.12 1.96
N LEU A 58 7.26 6.65 3.18
CA LEU A 58 6.05 6.70 4.01
C LEU A 58 4.89 7.45 3.33
N PRO A 59 5.07 8.62 2.68
CA PRO A 59 3.95 9.35 2.09
C PRO A 59 3.27 8.62 0.93
N LEU A 60 4.03 7.96 0.05
CA LEU A 60 3.42 7.15 -1.02
C LEU A 60 2.83 5.85 -0.51
N ALA A 61 3.38 5.25 0.55
CA ALA A 61 2.74 4.13 1.22
C ALA A 61 1.37 4.55 1.78
N LYS A 62 1.29 5.66 2.52
CA LYS A 62 0.01 6.24 2.99
C LYS A 62 -0.99 6.40 1.85
N TYR A 63 -0.57 7.02 0.74
CA TYR A 63 -1.43 7.15 -0.44
C TYR A 63 -2.01 5.82 -0.92
N LEU A 64 -1.18 4.79 -1.11
CA LEU A 64 -1.64 3.50 -1.64
C LEU A 64 -2.51 2.74 -0.64
N LEU A 65 -2.14 2.69 0.64
CA LEU A 65 -2.87 1.94 1.66
C LEU A 65 -4.20 2.60 2.02
N TYR A 66 -4.23 3.94 2.11
CA TYR A 66 -5.45 4.66 2.47
C TYR A 66 -6.46 4.68 1.33
N THR A 67 -6.02 4.78 0.09
CA THR A 67 -6.93 4.90 -1.06
C THR A 67 -7.28 3.54 -1.67
N GLY A 68 -6.45 2.51 -1.48
CA GLY A 68 -6.49 1.28 -2.26
C GLY A 68 -6.30 1.53 -3.76
N GLN A 69 -5.56 2.58 -4.14
CA GLN A 69 -5.30 2.89 -5.54
C GLN A 69 -4.50 1.76 -6.20
N LEU A 70 -5.00 1.32 -7.36
CA LEU A 70 -4.25 0.40 -8.21
C LEU A 70 -3.26 1.19 -9.06
N LEU A 71 -2.00 0.77 -9.06
CA LEU A 71 -0.98 1.27 -9.97
C LEU A 71 -0.78 0.27 -11.10
N ASN A 72 -0.63 0.77 -12.32
CA ASN A 72 -0.12 -0.05 -13.42
C ASN A 72 1.41 -0.23 -13.29
N ALA A 73 1.96 -1.15 -14.08
CA ALA A 73 3.39 -1.46 -14.07
C ALA A 73 4.31 -0.24 -14.28
N LYS A 74 3.92 0.70 -15.14
CA LYS A 74 4.71 1.91 -15.40
C LYS A 74 4.76 2.82 -14.17
N GLN A 75 3.61 3.09 -13.56
CA GLN A 75 3.51 3.89 -12.34
C GLN A 75 4.27 3.23 -11.17
N ALA A 76 4.14 1.91 -11.04
CA ALA A 76 4.84 1.15 -10.01
C ALA A 76 6.37 1.22 -10.21
N LEU A 77 6.86 1.17 -11.45
CA LEU A 77 8.28 1.32 -11.76
C LEU A 77 8.76 2.75 -11.46
N GLU A 78 7.97 3.75 -11.83
CA GLU A 78 8.29 5.17 -11.63
C GLU A 78 8.51 5.52 -10.16
N ILE A 79 7.82 4.87 -9.22
CA ILE A 79 7.96 5.13 -7.77
C ILE A 79 8.89 4.13 -7.06
N GLY A 80 9.55 3.22 -7.80
CA GLY A 80 10.39 2.17 -7.23
C GLY A 80 9.64 1.04 -6.52
N LEU A 81 8.32 0.93 -6.71
CA LEU A 81 7.53 -0.19 -6.18
C LEU A 81 7.87 -1.50 -6.89
N VAL A 82 8.23 -1.46 -8.17
CA VAL A 82 8.81 -2.62 -8.89
C VAL A 82 10.17 -2.26 -9.45
N ASP A 83 11.03 -3.26 -9.62
CA ASP A 83 12.43 -3.03 -9.99
C ASP A 83 12.65 -3.12 -11.51
N ALA A 84 11.80 -3.87 -12.21
CA ALA A 84 11.84 -3.96 -13.67
C ALA A 84 10.46 -4.21 -14.27
N VAL A 85 10.29 -3.78 -15.53
CA VAL A 85 9.15 -4.12 -16.37
C VAL A 85 9.67 -4.73 -17.66
N SER A 86 9.22 -5.95 -18.00
CA SER A 86 9.69 -6.72 -19.15
C SER A 86 8.52 -7.31 -19.95
N PRO A 87 8.60 -7.38 -21.30
CA PRO A 87 7.58 -8.06 -22.11
C PRO A 87 7.27 -9.47 -21.59
N PHE A 88 6.02 -9.90 -21.71
CA PHE A 88 5.59 -11.19 -21.13
C PHE A 88 6.44 -12.38 -21.61
N ALA A 89 6.88 -12.38 -22.88
CA ALA A 89 7.72 -13.43 -23.46
C ALA A 89 9.13 -13.50 -22.85
N GLU A 90 9.61 -12.39 -22.29
CA GLU A 90 10.96 -12.26 -21.71
C GLU A 90 10.93 -12.28 -20.18
N LEU A 91 9.73 -12.27 -19.58
CA LEU A 91 9.55 -12.06 -18.15
C LEU A 91 10.31 -13.09 -17.29
N ASP A 92 10.29 -14.37 -17.68
CA ASP A 92 10.99 -15.43 -16.95
C ASP A 92 12.52 -15.27 -17.03
N ALA A 93 13.02 -14.93 -18.22
CA ALA A 93 14.45 -14.67 -18.43
C ALA A 93 14.91 -13.48 -17.58
N THR A 94 14.15 -12.38 -17.59
CA THR A 94 14.43 -11.22 -16.73
C THR A 94 14.40 -11.62 -15.25
N CYS A 95 13.43 -12.40 -14.78
CA CYS A 95 13.41 -12.85 -13.38
C CYS A 95 14.66 -13.65 -13.00
N LEU A 96 15.14 -14.54 -13.90
CA LEU A 96 16.36 -15.31 -13.68
C LEU A 96 17.61 -14.44 -13.63
N GLU A 97 17.69 -13.37 -14.43
CA GLU A 97 18.76 -12.39 -14.37
C GLU A 97 18.76 -11.65 -13.01
N TRP A 98 17.60 -11.22 -12.53
CA TRP A 98 17.46 -10.56 -11.23
C TRP A 98 17.78 -11.51 -10.06
N ALA A 99 17.48 -12.80 -10.16
CA ALA A 99 17.80 -13.79 -9.12
C ALA A 99 19.31 -14.02 -8.93
N GLN A 100 20.12 -13.64 -9.92
CA GLN A 100 21.60 -13.70 -9.88
C GLN A 100 22.24 -12.50 -9.17
N LYS A 101 21.46 -11.47 -8.84
CA LYS A 101 21.93 -10.33 -8.04
C LYS A 101 22.48 -10.81 -6.70
N THR A 102 23.57 -10.20 -6.26
CA THR A 102 24.26 -10.52 -5.00
C THR A 102 23.99 -9.48 -3.92
N ASP A 103 23.46 -8.32 -4.31
CA ASP A 103 22.78 -7.38 -3.45
C ASP A 103 21.36 -7.86 -3.13
N TYR A 104 20.88 -7.51 -1.95
CA TYR A 104 19.55 -7.86 -1.44
C TYR A 104 18.80 -6.58 -1.10
N ARG A 105 17.47 -6.68 -1.02
CA ARG A 105 16.65 -5.51 -0.75
C ARG A 105 16.95 -4.93 0.63
N GLN A 106 17.17 -3.62 0.69
CA GLN A 106 17.31 -2.90 1.95
C GLN A 106 15.97 -2.91 2.71
N THR A 107 16.05 -3.26 3.99
CA THR A 107 14.90 -3.39 4.90
C THR A 107 14.81 -2.23 5.89
N GLU A 108 15.74 -1.28 5.82
CA GLU A 108 15.73 -0.07 6.63
C GLU A 108 15.08 1.07 5.84
N ILE A 109 14.52 2.05 6.56
CA ILE A 109 14.00 3.26 5.93
C ILE A 109 15.19 4.16 5.57
N GLU A 110 15.47 4.29 4.27
CA GLU A 110 16.40 5.28 3.74
C GLU A 110 15.70 6.64 3.53
N ASP A 111 16.48 7.70 3.26
CA ASP A 111 15.97 9.01 2.81
C ASP A 111 15.42 8.90 1.37
N ILE A 112 14.30 8.19 1.23
CA ILE A 112 13.57 8.03 -0.03
C ILE A 112 12.95 9.38 -0.37
N LYS A 113 13.20 9.85 -1.59
CA LYS A 113 12.71 11.14 -2.08
C LYS A 113 11.59 10.94 -3.10
N PRO A 114 10.65 11.89 -3.21
CA PRO A 114 9.62 11.81 -4.23
C PRO A 114 10.21 11.86 -5.63
N HIS A 115 9.65 11.06 -6.53
CA HIS A 115 9.83 11.26 -7.96
C HIS A 115 9.01 12.48 -8.42
N ASN A 116 9.53 13.27 -9.37
CA ASN A 116 8.96 14.57 -9.73
C ASN A 116 7.44 14.57 -10.04
N ASN A 117 6.92 13.51 -10.67
CA ASN A 117 5.49 13.40 -11.00
C ASN A 117 4.59 13.08 -9.79
N TRP A 118 5.20 12.76 -8.65
CA TRP A 118 4.54 12.31 -7.42
C TRP A 118 4.75 13.27 -6.26
N THR A 119 5.50 14.36 -6.44
CA THR A 119 5.84 15.33 -5.38
C THR A 119 4.60 15.92 -4.70
N GLU A 120 3.56 16.26 -5.45
CA GLU A 120 2.33 16.82 -4.87
C GLU A 120 1.59 15.78 -4.01
N ILE A 121 1.48 14.54 -4.50
CA ILE A 121 0.91 13.42 -3.74
C ILE A 121 1.73 13.18 -2.48
N TRP A 122 3.05 13.10 -2.63
CA TRP A 122 3.98 12.92 -1.52
C TRP A 122 3.76 13.99 -0.46
N ASN A 123 3.87 15.27 -0.82
CA ASN A 123 3.74 16.37 0.13
C ASN A 123 2.37 16.37 0.81
N PHE A 124 1.30 16.04 0.09
CA PHE A 124 -0.02 15.97 0.69
C PHE A 124 -0.11 14.91 1.80
N PHE A 125 0.35 13.68 1.54
CA PHE A 125 0.28 12.59 2.53
C PHE A 125 1.35 12.66 3.62
N ASP A 126 2.41 13.45 3.39
CA ASP A 126 3.43 13.74 4.40
C ASP A 126 2.94 14.76 5.44
N ASN A 127 2.19 15.77 4.98
CA ASN A 127 1.80 16.91 5.81
C ASN A 127 0.40 16.82 6.44
N ASN A 128 -0.42 15.83 6.07
CA ASN A 128 -1.80 15.73 6.53
C ASN A 128 -2.08 14.38 7.19
N THR A 129 -2.84 14.41 8.28
CA THR A 129 -3.40 13.21 8.93
C THR A 129 -4.68 12.75 8.24
N ILE A 130 -5.11 11.52 8.52
CA ILE A 130 -6.39 11.01 8.02
C ILE A 130 -7.57 11.90 8.44
N ASP A 131 -7.55 12.41 9.67
CA ASP A 131 -8.63 13.24 10.20
C ASP A 131 -8.73 14.59 9.45
N GLN A 132 -7.58 15.25 9.21
CA GLN A 132 -7.53 16.49 8.43
C GLN A 132 -7.99 16.29 6.98
N ILE A 133 -7.65 15.15 6.39
CA ILE A 133 -8.06 14.81 5.02
C ILE A 133 -9.58 14.57 4.94
N LEU A 134 -10.14 13.80 5.88
CA LEU A 134 -11.56 13.43 5.85
C LEU A 134 -12.48 14.54 6.36
N SER A 135 -12.00 15.44 7.22
CA SER A 135 -12.77 16.62 7.66
C SER A 135 -12.82 17.72 6.59
N GLY A 136 -11.96 17.66 5.58
CA GLY A 136 -11.82 18.67 4.53
C GLY A 136 -10.91 19.85 4.90
N GLU A 137 -10.15 19.75 6.00
CA GLU A 137 -9.11 20.73 6.35
C GLU A 137 -7.93 20.70 5.37
N ALA A 138 -7.61 19.53 4.80
CA ALA A 138 -6.54 19.39 3.81
C ALA A 138 -7.02 19.73 2.39
N ASP A 139 -6.42 20.75 1.79
CA ASP A 139 -6.74 21.19 0.42
C ASP A 139 -5.97 20.37 -0.64
N ALA A 140 -6.69 19.83 -1.62
CA ALA A 140 -6.11 19.15 -2.78
C ALA A 140 -5.49 20.11 -3.80
N LEU A 141 -5.67 21.43 -3.64
CA LEU A 141 -5.15 22.51 -4.47
C LEU A 141 -5.46 22.32 -5.97
N GLY A 142 -6.63 21.74 -6.28
CA GLY A 142 -7.07 21.45 -7.65
C GLY A 142 -6.35 20.28 -8.34
N ASN A 143 -5.56 19.49 -7.61
CA ASN A 143 -4.93 18.29 -8.17
C ASN A 143 -5.96 17.14 -8.29
N ALA A 144 -6.26 16.75 -9.52
CA ALA A 144 -7.26 15.72 -9.81
C ALA A 144 -6.94 14.33 -9.22
N MET A 145 -5.65 13.98 -9.04
CA MET A 145 -5.27 12.73 -8.40
C MET A 145 -5.52 12.77 -6.90
N LEU A 146 -5.28 13.90 -6.23
CA LEU A 146 -5.59 14.11 -4.82
C LEU A 146 -7.09 14.15 -4.57
N GLU A 147 -7.87 14.87 -5.36
CA GLU A 147 -9.33 14.90 -5.23
C GLU A 147 -9.92 13.48 -5.32
N LYS A 148 -9.43 12.68 -6.27
CA LYS A 148 -9.81 11.27 -6.40
C LYS A 148 -9.35 10.43 -5.21
N ALA A 149 -8.18 10.72 -4.64
CA ALA A 149 -7.63 10.05 -3.47
C ALA A 149 -8.55 10.28 -2.25
N ILE A 150 -8.87 11.54 -1.96
CA ILE A 150 -9.75 11.96 -0.85
C ILE A 150 -11.12 11.31 -1.00
N HIS A 151 -11.70 11.35 -2.20
CA HIS A 151 -12.98 10.70 -2.47
C HIS A 151 -12.95 9.19 -2.19
N LYS A 152 -11.87 8.50 -2.57
CA LYS A 152 -11.69 7.07 -2.28
C LYS A 152 -11.51 6.80 -0.79
N MET A 153 -10.80 7.65 -0.07
CA MET A 153 -10.61 7.51 1.38
C MET A 153 -11.94 7.62 2.13
N GLY A 154 -12.82 8.54 1.71
CA GLY A 154 -14.18 8.66 2.27
C GLY A 154 -15.09 7.44 2.07
N GLN A 155 -14.65 6.45 1.28
CA GLN A 155 -15.38 5.18 1.06
C GLN A 155 -14.77 4.00 1.82
N LYS A 156 -13.72 4.22 2.62
CA LYS A 156 -13.03 3.17 3.39
C LYS A 156 -13.60 3.07 4.80
N SER A 157 -13.26 1.97 5.47
CA SER A 157 -13.45 1.87 6.91
C SER A 157 -12.53 2.88 7.60
N TYR A 158 -13.13 3.79 8.37
CA TYR A 158 -12.36 4.74 9.17
C TYR A 158 -11.50 4.02 10.20
N HIS A 159 -12.03 2.95 10.82
CA HIS A 159 -11.28 2.16 11.79
C HIS A 159 -10.02 1.54 11.16
N ALA A 160 -10.17 0.87 10.01
CA ALA A 160 -9.05 0.29 9.28
C ALA A 160 -8.01 1.34 8.84
N LEU A 161 -8.49 2.51 8.41
CA LEU A 161 -7.64 3.65 8.09
C LEU A 161 -6.79 4.09 9.29
N LYS A 162 -7.40 4.27 10.47
CA LYS A 162 -6.69 4.67 11.69
C LYS A 162 -5.72 3.60 12.19
N MET A 163 -6.10 2.31 12.12
CA MET A 163 -5.16 1.22 12.43
C MET A 163 -3.93 1.27 11.51
N CYS A 164 -4.16 1.48 10.20
CA CYS A 164 -3.08 1.60 9.23
C CYS A 164 -2.16 2.79 9.54
N GLU A 165 -2.72 3.95 9.91
CA GLU A 165 -1.95 5.14 10.29
C GLU A 165 -1.05 4.89 11.52
N VAL A 166 -1.62 4.28 12.56
CA VAL A 166 -0.88 3.93 13.78
C VAL A 166 0.28 2.97 13.47
N LEU A 167 0.01 1.88 12.75
CA LEU A 167 1.02 0.88 12.39
C LEU A 167 2.15 1.46 11.51
N LEU A 168 1.81 2.34 10.58
CA LEU A 168 2.80 3.04 9.75
C LEU A 168 3.72 3.93 10.59
N HIS A 169 3.15 4.69 11.53
CA HIS A 169 3.92 5.63 12.36
C HIS A 169 4.74 4.93 13.44
N GLU A 170 4.17 3.95 14.14
CA GLU A 170 4.86 3.19 15.19
C GLU A 170 5.91 2.23 14.63
N GLY A 171 5.67 1.66 13.45
CA GLY A 171 6.59 0.72 12.80
C GLY A 171 7.75 1.37 12.05
N ALA A 172 7.63 2.64 11.67
CA ALA A 172 8.67 3.39 10.94
C ALA A 172 10.03 3.44 11.67
N PRO A 173 10.12 3.80 12.97
CA PRO A 173 11.41 3.88 13.67
C PRO A 173 12.00 2.52 14.06
N LEU A 174 11.27 1.41 13.85
CA LEU A 174 11.68 0.09 14.31
C LEU A 174 12.47 -0.67 13.22
N PRO A 175 13.42 -1.55 13.60
CA PRO A 175 13.94 -2.56 12.69
C PRO A 175 12.79 -3.38 12.10
N LEU A 176 12.87 -3.76 10.82
CA LEU A 176 11.77 -4.42 10.10
C LEU A 176 11.18 -5.61 10.88
N LYS A 177 12.02 -6.43 11.53
CA LYS A 177 11.54 -7.56 12.32
C LYS A 177 10.56 -7.15 13.41
N HIS A 178 10.89 -6.14 14.23
CA HIS A 178 10.01 -5.67 15.30
C HIS A 178 8.78 -4.95 14.74
N ALA A 179 8.93 -4.25 13.61
CA ALA A 179 7.82 -3.61 12.93
C ALA A 179 6.77 -4.64 12.44
N LEU A 180 7.23 -5.81 11.96
CA LEU A 180 6.34 -6.92 11.57
C LEU A 180 5.69 -7.61 12.77
N GLU A 181 6.40 -7.73 13.90
CA GLU A 181 5.82 -8.23 15.15
C GLU A 181 4.71 -7.30 15.67
N LEU A 182 4.90 -5.98 15.54
CA LEU A 182 3.89 -4.97 15.83
C LEU A 182 2.65 -5.14 14.94
N GLU A 183 2.83 -5.25 13.63
CA GLU A 183 1.73 -5.45 12.68
C GLU A 183 0.95 -6.75 12.98
N SER A 184 1.67 -7.84 13.27
CA SER A 184 1.06 -9.14 13.60
C SER A 184 0.25 -9.12 14.90
N ARG A 185 0.62 -8.28 15.88
CA ARG A 185 -0.11 -8.12 17.15
C ARG A 185 -1.53 -7.60 16.91
N ASP A 186 -1.69 -6.68 15.97
CA ASP A 186 -2.94 -5.94 15.78
C ASP A 186 -3.87 -6.59 14.75
N LEU A 187 -3.41 -7.68 14.09
CA LEU A 187 -4.22 -8.47 13.17
C LEU A 187 -5.52 -8.96 13.81
N GLN A 188 -5.45 -9.54 15.00
CA GLN A 188 -6.64 -10.08 15.67
C GLN A 188 -7.67 -8.97 15.94
N THR A 189 -7.21 -7.83 16.44
CA THR A 189 -8.06 -6.66 16.70
C THR A 189 -8.77 -6.17 15.43
N ALA A 190 -8.08 -6.15 14.28
CA ALA A 190 -8.70 -5.77 13.01
C ALA A 190 -9.84 -6.70 12.62
N PHE A 191 -9.65 -8.02 12.73
CA PHE A 191 -10.66 -9.00 12.35
C PHE A 191 -11.84 -9.09 13.34
N GLU A 192 -11.66 -8.65 14.58
CA GLU A 192 -12.73 -8.62 15.60
C GLU A 192 -13.63 -7.38 15.47
N HIS A 193 -13.23 -6.36 14.72
CA HIS A 193 -14.02 -5.14 14.52
C HIS A 193 -15.23 -5.38 13.59
N ALA A 194 -16.35 -4.69 13.86
CA ALA A 194 -17.58 -4.82 13.07
C ALA A 194 -17.39 -4.49 11.58
N ASP A 195 -16.55 -3.49 11.27
CA ASP A 195 -16.21 -3.13 9.89
C ASP A 195 -15.57 -4.29 9.11
N ALA A 196 -14.77 -5.16 9.74
CA ALA A 196 -14.18 -6.30 9.05
C ALA A 196 -15.26 -7.32 8.64
N LEU A 197 -16.20 -7.60 9.55
CA LEU A 197 -17.35 -8.46 9.24
C LEU A 197 -18.19 -7.87 8.11
N GLU A 198 -18.53 -6.59 8.17
CA GLU A 198 -19.32 -5.90 7.15
C GLU A 198 -18.59 -5.87 5.79
N GLY A 199 -17.30 -5.51 5.79
CA GLY A 199 -16.48 -5.44 4.59
C GLY A 199 -16.34 -6.78 3.88
N LEU A 200 -16.06 -7.85 4.62
CA LEU A 200 -15.97 -9.21 4.10
C LEU A 200 -17.32 -9.74 3.62
N SER A 201 -18.40 -9.48 4.37
CA SER A 201 -19.76 -9.88 3.97
C SER A 201 -20.19 -9.16 2.69
N ALA A 202 -19.98 -7.85 2.61
CA ALA A 202 -20.29 -7.05 1.43
C ALA A 202 -19.54 -7.53 0.18
N LEU A 203 -18.27 -7.91 0.34
CA LEU A 203 -17.46 -8.46 -0.75
C LEU A 203 -18.06 -9.78 -1.29
N LEU A 204 -18.45 -10.70 -0.40
CA LEU A 204 -19.08 -11.97 -0.77
C LEU A 204 -20.43 -11.76 -1.47
N ASP A 205 -21.20 -10.78 -1.01
CA ASP A 205 -22.50 -10.40 -1.58
C ASP A 205 -22.37 -9.59 -2.88
N GLY A 206 -21.17 -9.17 -3.28
CA GLY A 206 -20.95 -8.31 -4.44
C GLY A 206 -21.53 -6.90 -4.31
N ARG A 207 -21.72 -6.43 -3.07
CA ARG A 207 -22.25 -5.09 -2.75
C ARG A 207 -21.15 -4.18 -2.20
N ARG A 208 -21.46 -2.89 -2.08
CA ARG A 208 -20.58 -1.96 -1.36
C ARG A 208 -20.80 -2.09 0.14
N PRO A 209 -19.74 -2.06 0.96
CA PRO A 209 -19.87 -2.07 2.41
C PRO A 209 -20.44 -0.75 2.93
N GLN A 210 -21.11 -0.82 4.06
CA GLN A 210 -21.61 0.31 4.84
C GLN A 210 -20.90 0.34 6.19
N PHE A 211 -19.74 1.00 6.23
CA PHE A 211 -18.99 1.16 7.48
C PHE A 211 -19.67 2.16 8.41
N GLU A 212 -19.52 1.94 9.72
CA GLU A 212 -19.97 2.92 10.70
C GLU A 212 -19.13 4.19 10.54
N GLN A 213 -19.79 5.30 10.17
CA GLN A 213 -19.10 6.58 10.14
C GLN A 213 -18.86 7.03 11.58
N VAL A 214 -17.67 7.57 11.84
CA VAL A 214 -17.45 8.35 13.07
C VAL A 214 -18.46 9.49 13.04
N ALA A 215 -19.30 9.58 14.07
CA ALA A 215 -20.21 10.71 14.23
C ALA A 215 -19.37 11.99 14.07
N SER A 216 -19.72 12.80 13.08
CA SER A 216 -19.14 14.13 12.90
C SER A 216 -19.23 14.87 14.24
N VAL A 217 -18.07 15.14 14.84
CA VAL A 217 -17.96 15.99 16.04
C VAL A 217 -18.16 17.45 15.63
#